data_AF-A0A512NKS8-F1
#
_entry.id   AF-A0A512NKS8-F1
#
_cell.length_a   1.000
_cell.length_b   1.000
_cell.length_c   1.000
_cell.angle_alpha   90.00
_cell.angle_beta   90.00
_cell.angle_gamma   90.00
#
_symmetry.space_group_name_H-M   'P 1'
#
loop_
_entity.id
_entity.type
_entity.pdbx_description
1 polymer ?
#
loop_
_entity_poly.entity_id
_entity_poly.type
_entity_poly.pdbx_seq_one_letter_code
_entity_poly.pdbx_strand_id
1 'polypeptide(L)'
;MAYLDLSPAIAALRAQPEEFEFSNDTLHHLGSGHRFRFPSEDSVEIHADCGCALLKASQEQTKLFHTAYCEWHASYWRPLEINREFASHFELTLWRRAAIWLLRRLLATPRMKTVIGRTDLAYLMVHHH
;
A
#
# COMPACT_ATOMS: atom_id res chain seq x y z
N MET A 1 -33.80 3.77 -24.81
CA MET A 1 -32.61 4.30 -24.14
C MET A 1 -31.80 3.10 -23.68
N ALA A 2 -30.50 3.04 -23.99
CA ALA A 2 -29.65 1.96 -23.48
C ALA A 2 -29.26 2.28 -22.03
N TYR A 3 -29.53 1.36 -21.11
CA TYR A 3 -29.09 1.44 -19.73
C TYR A 3 -27.81 0.63 -19.56
N LEU A 4 -26.89 1.10 -18.73
CA LEU A 4 -25.77 0.29 -18.27
C LEU A 4 -26.30 -0.70 -17.25
N ASP A 5 -26.09 -2.00 -17.50
CA ASP A 5 -26.35 -3.02 -16.51
C ASP A 5 -25.23 -3.03 -15.46
N LEU A 6 -25.57 -2.66 -14.22
CA LEU A 6 -24.62 -2.65 -13.10
C LEU A 6 -24.43 -4.00 -12.43
N SER A 7 -25.22 -5.02 -12.80
CA SER A 7 -25.16 -6.36 -12.17
C SER A 7 -23.74 -6.96 -12.15
N PRO A 8 -22.92 -6.85 -13.22
CA PRO A 8 -21.55 -7.35 -13.19
C PRO A 8 -20.66 -6.61 -12.17
N ALA A 9 -20.79 -5.28 -12.05
CA ALA A 9 -20.03 -4.49 -11.09
C ALA A 9 -20.42 -4.83 -9.64
N ILE A 10 -21.72 -4.99 -9.39
CA ILE A 10 -22.24 -5.41 -8.08
C ILE A 10 -21.73 -6.81 -7.71
N ALA A 11 -21.75 -7.75 -8.66
CA ALA A 11 -21.27 -9.11 -8.44
C ALA A 11 -19.77 -9.13 -8.14
N ALA A 12 -18.97 -8.39 -8.92
CA ALA A 12 -17.52 -8.28 -8.69
C ALA A 12 -17.21 -7.68 -7.31
N LEU A 13 -17.90 -6.59 -6.92
CA LEU A 13 -17.69 -5.93 -5.63
C LEU A 13 -17.91 -6.87 -4.43
N ARG A 14 -18.89 -7.78 -4.55
CA ARG A 14 -19.21 -8.77 -3.52
C ARG A 14 -18.27 -9.97 -3.53
N ALA A 15 -17.87 -10.43 -4.71
CA ALA A 15 -17.08 -11.65 -4.87
C ALA A 15 -15.58 -11.41 -4.66
N GLN A 16 -15.08 -10.23 -5.05
CA GLN A 16 -13.66 -9.88 -5.10
C GLN A 16 -13.46 -8.46 -4.54
N PRO A 17 -13.76 -8.23 -3.26
CA PRO A 17 -13.74 -6.91 -2.66
C PRO A 17 -12.36 -6.23 -2.70
N GLU A 18 -11.27 -7.01 -2.77
CA GLU A 18 -9.88 -6.55 -2.91
C GLU A 18 -9.52 -5.95 -4.27
N GLU A 19 -10.31 -6.22 -5.31
CA GLU A 19 -10.12 -5.59 -6.63
C GLU A 19 -10.65 -4.16 -6.69
N PHE A 20 -11.20 -3.68 -5.56
CA PHE A 20 -11.74 -2.35 -5.42
C PHE A 20 -10.95 -1.54 -4.39
N GLU A 21 -10.85 -0.24 -4.67
CA GLU A 21 -10.27 0.76 -3.78
C GLU A 21 -11.25 1.91 -3.60
N PHE A 22 -11.22 2.54 -2.43
CA PHE A 22 -11.94 3.79 -2.19
C PHE A 22 -10.97 4.92 -1.91
N SER A 23 -11.07 5.98 -2.71
CA SER A 23 -10.29 7.19 -2.52
C SER A 23 -11.01 8.38 -3.14
N ASN A 24 -10.85 9.57 -2.54
CA ASN A 24 -11.46 10.82 -3.00
C ASN A 24 -12.99 10.68 -3.24
N ASP A 25 -13.69 10.11 -2.26
CA ASP A 25 -15.15 9.86 -2.30
C ASP A 25 -15.62 9.06 -3.53
N THR A 26 -14.75 8.20 -4.05
CA THR A 26 -14.99 7.46 -5.28
C THR A 26 -14.57 6.01 -5.07
N LEU A 27 -15.39 5.09 -5.57
CA LEU A 27 -15.09 3.66 -5.66
C LEU A 27 -14.38 3.37 -6.98
N HIS A 28 -13.23 2.72 -6.94
CA HIS A 28 -12.38 2.43 -8.09
C HIS A 28 -12.29 0.92 -8.25
N HIS A 29 -12.57 0.42 -9.45
CA HIS A 29 -12.28 -0.97 -9.80
C HIS A 29 -10.91 -1.03 -10.49
N LEU A 30 -9.94 -1.69 -9.86
CA LEU A 30 -8.54 -1.69 -10.29
C LEU A 30 -8.35 -2.38 -11.64
N GLY A 31 -9.03 -3.51 -11.87
CA GLY A 31 -8.86 -4.31 -13.08
C GLY A 31 -9.41 -3.65 -14.35
N SER A 32 -10.50 -2.89 -14.23
CA SER A 32 -11.16 -2.25 -15.39
C SER A 32 -10.97 -0.74 -15.47
N GLY A 33 -10.34 -0.12 -14.46
CA GLY A 33 -10.16 1.33 -14.38
C GLY A 33 -11.46 2.14 -14.24
N HIS A 34 -12.59 1.50 -13.95
CA HIS A 34 -13.86 2.19 -13.76
C HIS A 34 -13.89 2.87 -12.40
N ARG A 35 -14.48 4.08 -12.37
CA ARG A 35 -14.66 4.87 -11.16
C ARG A 35 -16.14 5.20 -10.99
N PHE A 36 -16.64 5.02 -9.79
CA PHE A 36 -18.03 5.23 -9.42
C PHE A 36 -18.11 6.22 -8.27
N ARG A 37 -18.78 7.35 -8.51
CA ARG A 37 -19.09 8.33 -7.47
C ARG A 37 -20.58 8.25 -7.18
N PHE A 38 -20.94 8.31 -5.90
CA PHE A 38 -22.33 8.23 -5.44
C PHE A 38 -22.74 9.57 -4.81
N PRO A 39 -23.24 10.55 -5.60
CA PRO A 39 -23.70 11.83 -5.05
C PRO A 39 -24.90 11.67 -4.10
N SER A 40 -25.70 10.62 -4.30
CA SER A 40 -26.84 10.26 -3.47
C SER A 40 -27.14 8.75 -3.62
N GLU A 41 -28.03 8.22 -2.79
CA GLU A 41 -28.49 6.82 -2.89
C GLU A 41 -29.15 6.49 -4.24
N ASP A 42 -29.73 7.51 -4.88
CA ASP A 42 -30.45 7.40 -6.15
C ASP A 42 -29.59 7.72 -7.38
N SER A 43 -28.32 8.09 -7.19
CA SER A 43 -27.46 8.57 -8.27
C SER A 43 -26.07 7.94 -8.22
N VAL A 44 -25.60 7.48 -9.38
CA VAL A 44 -24.23 7.05 -9.59
C VAL A 44 -23.66 7.74 -10.84
N GLU A 45 -22.50 8.35 -10.67
CA GLU A 45 -21.68 8.89 -11.75
C GLU A 45 -20.63 7.85 -12.12
N ILE A 46 -20.59 7.46 -13.40
CA ILE A 46 -19.68 6.45 -13.93
C ILE A 46 -18.62 7.14 -14.76
N HIS A 47 -17.37 7.04 -14.34
CA HIS A 47 -16.22 7.53 -15.10
C HIS A 47 -15.38 6.35 -15.58
N ALA A 48 -15.18 6.26 -16.89
CA ALA A 48 -14.37 5.23 -17.53
C ALA A 48 -13.84 5.77 -18.88
N ASP A 49 -12.74 5.19 -19.36
CA ASP A 49 -12.17 5.50 -20.68
C ASP A 49 -12.88 4.77 -21.82
N CYS A 50 -13.84 3.90 -21.50
CA CYS A 50 -14.69 3.18 -22.43
C CYS A 50 -16.11 3.77 -22.51
N GLY A 51 -16.92 3.29 -23.47
CA GLY A 51 -18.28 3.79 -23.71
C GLY A 51 -19.27 3.66 -22.54
N CYS A 52 -18.92 2.92 -21.48
CA CYS A 52 -19.75 2.80 -20.28
C CYS A 52 -20.08 4.16 -19.63
N ALA A 53 -19.17 5.14 -19.72
CA ALA A 53 -19.37 6.48 -19.16
C ALA A 53 -20.51 7.27 -19.84
N LEU A 54 -20.94 6.86 -21.05
CA LEU A 54 -22.03 7.51 -21.78
C LEU A 54 -23.42 6.96 -21.41
N LEU A 55 -23.45 5.83 -20.69
CA LEU A 55 -24.68 5.15 -20.33
C LEU A 55 -25.10 5.50 -18.90
N LYS A 56 -26.42 5.54 -18.67
CA LYS A 56 -26.99 5.70 -17.33
C LYS A 56 -27.43 4.34 -16.80
N ALA A 57 -27.29 4.13 -15.51
CA ALA A 57 -27.97 3.03 -14.83
C ALA A 57 -29.45 3.39 -14.57
N SER A 58 -30.30 2.38 -14.41
CA SER A 58 -31.65 2.63 -13.90
C SER A 58 -31.58 3.03 -12.41
N GLN A 59 -32.63 3.70 -11.92
CA GLN A 59 -32.70 4.08 -10.50
C GLN A 59 -32.65 2.85 -9.59
N GLU A 60 -33.36 1.78 -9.96
CA GLU A 60 -33.37 0.52 -9.22
C GLU A 60 -31.96 -0.09 -9.13
N GLN A 61 -31.24 -0.18 -10.25
CA GLN A 61 -29.87 -0.67 -10.24
C GLN A 61 -28.92 0.24 -9.47
N THR A 62 -29.15 1.55 -9.50
CA THR A 62 -28.35 2.52 -8.74
C THR A 62 -28.50 2.30 -7.24
N LYS A 63 -29.74 2.11 -6.74
CA LYS A 63 -29.99 1.79 -5.32
C LYS A 63 -29.35 0.48 -4.90
N LEU A 64 -29.47 -0.56 -5.74
CA LEU A 64 -28.85 -1.86 -5.49
C LEU A 64 -27.33 -1.73 -5.42
N PHE A 65 -26.75 -0.94 -6.32
CA PHE A 65 -25.31 -0.73 -6.33
C PHE A 65 -24.83 0.11 -5.14
N HIS A 66 -25.54 1.18 -4.79
CA HIS A 66 -25.25 1.98 -3.60
C HIS A 66 -25.31 1.13 -2.33
N THR A 67 -26.31 0.26 -2.20
CA THR A 67 -26.42 -0.68 -1.07
C THR A 67 -25.22 -1.62 -0.98
N ALA A 68 -24.84 -2.24 -2.12
CA ALA A 68 -23.67 -3.11 -2.18
C ALA A 68 -22.36 -2.36 -1.87
N TYR A 69 -22.25 -1.11 -2.33
CA TYR A 69 -21.14 -0.22 -2.00
C TYR A 69 -21.07 0.07 -0.49
N CYS A 70 -22.18 0.44 0.15
CA CYS A 70 -22.20 0.69 1.59
C CYS A 70 -21.81 -0.56 2.40
N GLU A 71 -22.33 -1.72 2.01
CA GLU A 71 -22.00 -3.00 2.62
C GLU A 71 -20.50 -3.33 2.49
N TRP A 72 -19.95 -3.24 1.27
CA TRP A 72 -18.53 -3.42 1.00
C TRP A 72 -17.66 -2.43 1.78
N HIS A 73 -18.04 -1.14 1.78
CA HIS A 73 -17.26 -0.10 2.46
C HIS A 73 -17.20 -0.34 3.97
N ALA A 74 -18.33 -0.71 4.58
CA ALA A 74 -18.40 -0.98 6.01
C ALA A 74 -17.72 -2.29 6.41
N SER A 75 -17.91 -3.37 5.64
CA SER A 75 -17.45 -4.71 6.02
C SER A 75 -16.01 -5.01 5.61
N TYR A 76 -15.52 -4.42 4.52
CA TYR A 76 -14.20 -4.70 3.96
C TYR A 76 -13.27 -3.48 4.01
N TRP A 77 -13.67 -2.36 3.39
CA TRP A 77 -12.75 -1.24 3.20
C TRP A 77 -12.41 -0.51 4.50
N ARG A 78 -13.41 -0.19 5.32
CA ARG A 78 -13.21 0.58 6.55
C ARG A 78 -12.27 -0.14 7.55
N PRO A 79 -12.41 -1.45 7.80
CA PRO A 79 -11.42 -2.20 8.59
C PRO A 79 -9.99 -2.13 8.02
N LEU A 80 -9.83 -2.25 6.69
CA LEU A 80 -8.51 -2.14 6.06
C LEU A 80 -7.89 -0.76 6.24
N GLU A 81 -8.69 0.30 6.08
CA GLU A 81 -8.26 1.68 6.29
C GLU A 81 -7.79 1.91 7.72
N ILE A 82 -8.58 1.47 8.71
CA ILE A 82 -8.22 1.55 10.13
C ILE A 82 -6.92 0.80 10.40
N ASN A 83 -6.73 -0.40 9.83
CA ASN A 83 -5.52 -1.18 10.01
C ASN A 83 -4.29 -0.50 9.38
N ARG A 84 -4.45 0.14 8.22
CA ARG A 84 -3.40 0.94 7.57
C ARG A 84 -3.03 2.15 8.42
N GLU A 85 -4.02 2.89 8.92
CA GLU A 85 -3.82 4.03 9.83
C GLU A 85 -3.10 3.58 11.11
N PHE A 86 -3.56 2.49 11.73
CA PHE A 86 -2.90 1.90 12.89
C PHE A 86 -1.45 1.52 12.62
N ALA A 87 -1.17 0.82 11.51
CA ALA A 87 0.18 0.43 11.13
C ALA A 87 1.09 1.64 10.87
N SER A 88 0.55 2.73 10.32
CA SER A 88 1.30 3.96 10.03
C SER A 88 1.94 4.58 11.27
N HIS A 89 1.38 4.37 12.46
CA HIS A 89 1.95 4.85 13.72
C HIS A 89 3.27 4.16 14.10
N PHE A 90 3.54 2.97 13.56
CA PHE A 90 4.73 2.17 13.85
C PHE A 90 5.78 2.24 12.73
N GLU A 91 5.42 2.80 11.58
CA GLU A 91 6.33 3.02 10.46
C GLU A 91 7.41 4.03 10.85
N LEU A 92 8.67 3.59 10.95
CA LEU A 92 9.80 4.50 11.11
C LEU A 92 9.89 5.39 9.88
N THR A 93 9.75 6.71 10.07
CA THR A 93 9.93 7.71 9.00
C THR A 93 11.25 7.47 8.26
N LEU A 94 11.24 7.65 6.93
CA LEU A 94 12.41 7.38 6.08
C LEU A 94 13.68 8.08 6.56
N TRP A 95 13.55 9.31 7.05
CA TRP A 95 14.67 10.06 7.63
C TRP A 95 15.20 9.44 8.91
N ARG A 96 14.34 8.85 9.75
CA ARG A 96 14.74 8.17 10.98
C ARG A 96 15.46 6.86 10.66
N ARG A 97 15.01 6.12 9.64
CA ARG A 97 15.75 4.94 9.12
C ARG A 97 17.12 5.35 8.57
N ALA A 98 17.19 6.42 7.79
CA ALA A 98 18.45 6.95 7.25
C ALA A 98 19.40 7.44 8.36
N ALA A 99 18.89 8.14 9.38
CA ALA A 99 19.66 8.58 10.53
C ALA A 99 20.21 7.40 11.35
N ILE A 100 19.39 6.37 11.59
CA ILE A 100 19.84 5.12 12.25
C ILE A 100 20.91 4.42 11.41
N TRP A 101 20.74 4.36 10.09
CA TRP A 101 21.73 3.78 9.18
C TRP A 101 23.06 4.56 9.22
N LEU A 102 23.01 5.90 9.16
CA LEU A 102 24.18 6.76 9.22
C LEU A 102 24.90 6.61 10.57
N LEU A 103 24.14 6.63 11.68
CA LEU A 103 24.69 6.44 13.01
C LEU A 103 25.39 5.08 13.15
N ARG A 104 24.77 4.00 12.67
CA ARG A 104 25.40 2.65 12.65
C ARG A 104 26.68 2.65 11.83
N ARG A 105 26.72 3.36 10.70
CA ARG A 105 27.90 3.46 9.84
C ARG A 105 29.03 4.25 10.50
N LEU A 106 28.71 5.31 11.24
CA LEU A 106 29.69 6.11 11.98
C LEU A 106 30.24 5.36 13.21
N LEU A 107 29.39 4.60 13.91
CA LEU A 107 29.79 3.80 15.07
C LEU A 107 30.51 2.50 14.69
N ALA A 108 30.38 2.04 13.43
CA ALA A 108 31.19 0.97 12.87
C ALA A 108 32.62 1.48 12.56
N THR A 109 33.32 1.99 13.57
CA THR A 109 34.78 2.15 13.48
C THR A 109 35.42 0.79 13.21
N PRO A 110 36.30 0.65 12.20
CA PRO A 110 37.07 -0.56 12.05
C PRO A 110 37.96 -0.68 13.29
N ARG A 111 37.66 -1.66 14.15
CA ARG A 111 38.58 -2.08 15.20
C ARG A 111 39.83 -2.56 14.49
N MET A 112 40.85 -1.69 14.40
CA MET A 112 42.17 -2.05 13.91
C MET A 112 42.57 -3.32 14.65
N LYS A 113 42.62 -4.45 13.93
CA LYS A 113 43.28 -5.64 14.45
C LYS A 113 44.74 -5.27 14.57
N THR A 114 45.18 -4.98 15.80
CA THR A 114 46.59 -4.88 16.11
C THR A 114 47.21 -6.22 15.76
N VAL A 115 47.79 -6.33 14.57
CA VAL A 115 48.68 -7.44 14.23
C VAL A 115 49.91 -7.22 15.10
N ILE A 116 49.92 -7.87 16.26
CA ILE A 116 51.13 -7.99 17.07
C ILE A 116 52.06 -8.87 16.24
N GLY A 117 53.01 -8.22 15.57
CA GLY A 117 54.11 -8.87 14.90
C GLY A 117 54.88 -9.70 15.91
N ARG A 118 54.85 -11.01 15.72
CA ARG A 118 55.76 -11.95 16.36
C ARG A 118 57.12 -11.74 15.70
N THR A 119 57.89 -10.77 16.17
CA THR A 119 59.31 -10.70 15.84
C THR A 119 60.04 -11.76 16.65
N ASP A 120 60.55 -12.74 15.92
CA ASP A 120 61.49 -13.75 16.37
C ASP A 120 62.59 -13.13 17.25
N LEU A 121 62.63 -13.58 18.50
CA LEU A 121 63.79 -13.48 19.38
C LEU A 121 64.85 -14.46 18.87
N ALA A 122 65.55 -14.07 17.81
CA ALA A 122 66.72 -14.77 17.29
C ALA A 122 67.79 -13.76 16.93
N TYR A 123 68.46 -13.16 17.94
CA TYR A 123 69.84 -12.67 17.87
C TYR A 123 70.24 -12.08 19.24
N LEU A 124 71.48 -12.34 19.69
CA LEU A 124 72.12 -12.10 21.00
C LEU A 124 72.19 -13.40 21.83
N MET A 125 73.32 -14.05 22.07
CA MET A 125 74.72 -13.69 21.92
C MET A 125 75.52 -14.99 21.73
N VAL A 126 76.37 -15.02 20.71
CA VAL A 126 77.50 -15.93 20.59
C VAL A 126 78.75 -15.06 20.52
N HIS A 127 79.74 -15.42 21.34
CA HIS A 127 81.13 -14.93 21.43
C HIS A 127 81.42 -13.56 22.08
N HIS A 128 82.14 -13.59 23.21
CA HIS A 128 83.59 -13.33 23.20
C HIS A 128 84.29 -13.80 24.49
N HIS A 129 85.38 -14.55 24.28
CA HIS A 129 86.55 -14.91 25.12
C HIS A 129 86.39 -15.61 26.48
#